data_AF-A0A7C2VYV9-F1
#
_entry.id   AF-A0A7C2VYV9-F1
#
_cell.length_a   1.000
_cell.length_b   1.000
_cell.length_c   1.000
_cell.angle_alpha   90.00
_cell.angle_beta   90.00
_cell.angle_gamma   90.00
#
_symmetry.space_group_name_H-M   'P 1'
#
loop_
_entity.id
_entity.type
_entity.pdbx_description
1 polymer ?
#
loop_
_entity_poly.entity_id
_entity_poly.type
_entity_poly.pdbx_seq_one_letter_code
_entity_poly.pdbx_strand_id
1 'polypeptide(L)'
;MKVRIGTRGSKLALRQAEEISEKLRHIHCGLETELVVIKTTGDKVLDAPLARIGSKGVFVKEIEEALLEGRIDLAVHSMKDLPGKLPEGLIVGAVPEREDPRDVLISRDGLPFEALPEEGRVGTSSLRRR
;
A
#
# COMPACT_ATOMS: atom_id res chain seq x y z
N MET A 1 -22.91 -10.18 -10.15
CA MET A 1 -21.77 -10.82 -9.44
C MET A 1 -21.01 -9.73 -8.71
N LYS A 2 -20.64 -9.93 -7.45
CA LYS A 2 -20.02 -8.89 -6.60
C LYS A 2 -18.61 -9.33 -6.18
N VAL A 3 -17.63 -8.45 -6.38
CA VAL A 3 -16.23 -8.68 -6.01
C VAL A 3 -15.86 -7.81 -4.80
N ARG A 4 -15.39 -8.43 -3.72
CA ARG A 4 -14.95 -7.79 -2.48
C ARG A 4 -13.45 -7.53 -2.55
N ILE A 5 -13.09 -6.25 -2.52
CA ILE A 5 -11.72 -5.76 -2.67
C ILE A 5 -11.20 -5.33 -1.29
N GLY A 6 -10.27 -6.10 -0.74
CA GLY A 6 -9.57 -5.77 0.49
C GLY A 6 -8.59 -4.63 0.31
N THR A 7 -8.59 -3.68 1.25
CA THR A 7 -7.62 -2.58 1.27
C THR A 7 -7.38 -2.08 2.70
N ARG A 8 -6.26 -1.37 2.90
CA ARG A 8 -6.01 -0.62 4.14
C ARG A 8 -6.88 0.64 4.20
N GLY A 9 -7.06 1.18 5.41
CA GLY A 9 -7.89 2.38 5.64
C GLY A 9 -7.21 3.73 5.38
N SER A 10 -5.95 3.76 4.92
CA SER A 10 -5.29 5.04 4.62
C SER A 10 -5.86 5.68 3.36
N LYS A 11 -5.82 7.02 3.27
CA LYS A 11 -6.34 7.75 2.09
C LYS A 11 -5.73 7.25 0.76
N LEU A 12 -4.43 6.95 0.76
CA LEU A 12 -3.74 6.43 -0.43
C LEU A 12 -4.19 5.01 -0.77
N ALA A 13 -4.34 4.12 0.22
CA ALA A 13 -4.76 2.75 0.00
C ALA A 13 -6.21 2.66 -0.50
N LEU A 14 -7.10 3.52 0.03
CA LEU A 14 -8.46 3.65 -0.49
C LEU A 14 -8.45 4.11 -1.94
N ARG A 15 -7.66 5.16 -2.27
CA ARG A 15 -7.58 5.65 -3.65
C ARG A 15 -7.07 4.59 -4.63
N GLN A 16 -6.06 3.81 -4.23
CA GLN A 16 -5.55 2.69 -5.03
C GLN A 16 -6.63 1.62 -5.26
N ALA A 17 -7.40 1.28 -4.22
CA ALA A 17 -8.47 0.29 -4.34
C ALA A 17 -9.66 0.79 -5.18
N GLU A 18 -10.02 2.07 -5.06
CA GLU A 18 -11.02 2.74 -5.90
C GLU A 18 -10.63 2.70 -7.38
N GLU A 19 -9.37 2.99 -7.71
CA GLU A 19 -8.88 2.97 -9.09
C GLU A 19 -8.98 1.56 -9.71
N ILE A 20 -8.58 0.52 -8.97
CA ILE A 20 -8.74 -0.87 -9.42
C ILE A 20 -10.22 -1.24 -9.56
N SER A 21 -11.04 -0.82 -8.61
CA SER A 21 -12.49 -1.01 -8.62
C SER A 21 -13.14 -0.38 -9.86
N GLU A 22 -12.77 0.85 -10.21
CA GLU A 22 -13.20 1.55 -11.43
C GLU A 22 -12.77 0.80 -12.69
N LYS A 23 -11.50 0.38 -12.78
CA LYS A 23 -10.96 -0.39 -13.91
C LYS A 23 -11.72 -1.70 -14.12
N LEU A 24 -11.99 -2.45 -13.05
CA LEU A 24 -12.73 -3.71 -13.12
C LEU A 24 -14.16 -3.52 -13.62
N ARG A 25 -14.87 -2.52 -13.09
CA ARG A 25 -16.24 -2.19 -13.55
C ARG A 25 -16.28 -1.71 -14.99
N HIS A 26 -15.24 -1.02 -15.44
CA HIS A 26 -15.15 -0.56 -16.82
C HIS A 26 -14.94 -1.72 -17.81
N ILE A 27 -14.10 -2.69 -17.46
CA ILE A 27 -13.80 -3.86 -18.31
C ILE A 27 -14.98 -4.85 -18.33
N HIS A 28 -15.66 -5.03 -17.19
CA HIS A 28 -16.74 -6.00 -17.05
C HIS A 28 -18.09 -5.32 -16.77
N CYS A 29 -18.88 -5.14 -17.83
CA CYS A 29 -20.23 -4.59 -17.73
C CYS A 29 -21.09 -5.40 -16.75
N GLY A 30 -21.68 -4.73 -15.77
CA GLY A 30 -22.53 -5.35 -14.75
C GLY A 30 -21.79 -6.01 -13.59
N LEU A 31 -20.46 -5.87 -13.51
CA LEU A 31 -19.69 -6.26 -12.33
C LEU A 31 -19.95 -5.25 -11.19
N GLU A 32 -20.33 -5.77 -10.03
CA GLU A 32 -20.37 -4.99 -8.80
C GLU A 32 -19.09 -5.19 -8.00
N THR A 33 -18.67 -4.14 -7.30
CA THR A 33 -17.45 -4.15 -6.48
C THR A 33 -17.74 -3.52 -5.12
N GLU A 34 -17.16 -4.08 -4.07
CA GLU A 34 -17.24 -3.54 -2.70
C GLU A 34 -15.84 -3.41 -2.11
N LEU A 35 -15.53 -2.25 -1.54
CA LEU A 35 -14.28 -2.06 -0.82
C LEU A 35 -14.45 -2.52 0.63
N VAL A 36 -13.61 -3.46 1.05
CA VAL A 36 -13.57 -3.98 2.41
C VAL A 36 -12.32 -3.44 3.09
N VAL A 37 -12.53 -2.48 3.99
CA VAL A 37 -11.43 -1.86 4.73
C VAL A 37 -10.99 -2.77 5.87
N ILE A 38 -9.73 -3.16 5.86
CA ILE A 38 -9.12 -4.04 6.85
C ILE A 38 -8.11 -3.24 7.67
N LYS A 39 -8.32 -3.17 8.98
CA LYS A 39 -7.37 -2.55 9.91
C LYS A 39 -6.21 -3.50 10.16
N THR A 40 -5.01 -3.06 9.86
CA THR A 40 -3.79 -3.85 10.07
C THR A 40 -3.14 -3.51 11.41
N THR A 41 -2.33 -4.41 11.97
CA THR A 41 -1.55 -4.13 13.18
C THR A 41 -0.62 -2.92 12.99
N GLY A 42 -0.10 -2.71 11.77
CA GLY A 42 0.71 -1.54 11.44
C GLY A 42 -0.04 -0.21 11.52
N ASP A 43 -1.36 -0.21 11.38
CA ASP A 43 -2.17 1.00 11.58
C ASP A 43 -2.38 1.34 13.07
N LYS A 44 -2.14 0.37 13.97
CA LYS A 44 -2.32 0.53 15.43
C LYS A 44 -1.04 0.98 16.14
N VAL A 45 0.15 0.75 15.54
CA VAL A 45 1.44 1.05 16.15
C VAL A 45 2.10 2.21 15.39
N LEU A 46 1.74 3.44 15.75
CA LEU A 46 2.30 4.67 15.17
C LEU A 46 3.55 5.18 15.91
N ASP A 47 3.77 4.76 17.16
CA ASP A 47 4.76 5.35 18.08
C ASP A 47 6.12 4.62 18.13
N ALA A 48 6.33 3.58 17.31
CA ALA A 48 7.61 2.87 17.25
C ALA A 48 8.23 2.96 15.85
N PRO A 49 9.56 3.15 15.74
CA PRO A 49 10.24 3.14 14.44
C PRO A 49 9.92 1.84 13.68
N LEU A 50 9.57 1.93 12.41
CA LEU A 50 9.28 0.78 11.52
C LEU A 50 10.35 -0.32 11.61
N ALA A 51 11.62 0.07 11.81
CA ALA A 51 12.75 -0.84 11.98
C ALA A 51 12.65 -1.76 13.21
N ARG A 52 11.90 -1.37 14.26
CA ARG A 52 11.70 -2.15 15.50
C ARG A 52 10.48 -3.06 15.47
N ILE A 53 9.52 -2.82 14.58
CA ILE A 53 8.22 -3.55 14.57
C ILE A 53 8.33 -4.90 13.84
N GLY A 54 9.49 -5.25 13.27
CA GLY A 54 9.65 -6.41 12.42
C GLY A 54 9.05 -6.09 11.05
N SER A 55 9.90 -5.70 10.11
CA SER A 55 9.52 -5.05 8.85
C SER A 55 8.74 -5.93 7.85
N LYS A 56 8.48 -7.20 8.15
CA LYS A 56 7.87 -8.14 7.20
C LYS A 56 6.47 -8.54 7.67
N GLY A 57 5.45 -8.12 6.95
CA GLY A 57 4.08 -8.64 7.13
C GLY A 57 3.10 -7.73 7.87
N VAL A 58 3.57 -6.67 8.53
CA VAL A 58 2.76 -5.87 9.50
C VAL A 58 1.57 -5.14 8.85
N PHE A 59 1.65 -4.87 7.55
CA PHE A 59 0.59 -4.21 6.78
C PHE A 59 -0.18 -5.15 5.85
N VAL A 60 0.16 -6.44 5.81
CA VAL A 60 -0.41 -7.40 4.85
C VAL A 60 -1.08 -8.59 5.52
N LYS A 61 -0.64 -8.99 6.72
CA LYS A 61 -1.10 -10.21 7.40
C LYS A 61 -2.62 -10.31 7.52
N GLU A 62 -3.29 -9.28 8.04
CA GLU A 62 -4.75 -9.33 8.24
C GLU A 62 -5.52 -9.34 6.91
N ILE A 63 -4.92 -8.82 5.84
CA ILE A 63 -5.48 -8.84 4.48
C ILE A 63 -5.27 -10.22 3.84
N GLU A 64 -4.09 -10.82 4.02
CA GLU A 64 -3.78 -12.18 3.58
C GLU A 64 -4.71 -13.20 4.26
N GLU A 65 -4.93 -13.08 5.57
CA GLU A 65 -5.89 -13.89 6.33
C GLU A 65 -7.31 -13.71 5.77
N ALA A 66 -7.71 -12.48 5.43
CA ALA A 66 -9.03 -12.22 4.84
C ALA A 66 -9.21 -12.85 3.46
N LEU A 67 -8.16 -12.91 2.65
CA LEU A 67 -8.17 -13.61 1.35
C LEU A 67 -8.30 -15.12 1.56
N LEU A 68 -7.47 -15.70 2.42
CA LEU A 68 -7.46 -17.15 2.69
C LEU A 68 -8.79 -17.65 3.29
N GLU A 69 -9.43 -16.83 4.12
CA GLU A 69 -10.75 -17.12 4.71
C GLU A 69 -11.92 -16.81 3.77
N GLY A 70 -11.66 -16.28 2.57
CA GLY A 70 -12.71 -15.91 1.61
C GLY A 70 -13.60 -14.76 2.08
N ARG A 71 -13.13 -13.91 3.00
CA ARG A 71 -13.81 -12.66 3.41
C ARG A 71 -13.70 -11.57 2.34
N ILE A 72 -12.65 -11.62 1.54
CA ILE A 72 -12.42 -10.78 0.36
C ILE A 72 -12.00 -11.66 -0.81
N ASP A 73 -12.22 -11.19 -2.03
CA ASP A 73 -11.96 -11.93 -3.27
C ASP A 73 -10.63 -11.53 -3.92
N LEU A 74 -10.19 -10.29 -3.70
CA LEU A 74 -8.86 -9.79 -4.06
C LEU A 74 -8.40 -8.71 -3.08
N ALA A 75 -7.09 -8.44 -3.04
CA ALA A 75 -6.52 -7.35 -2.25
C ALA A 75 -5.71 -6.39 -3.12
N VAL A 76 -5.75 -5.10 -2.79
CA VAL A 76 -4.95 -4.06 -3.44
C VAL A 76 -3.88 -3.57 -2.49
N HIS A 77 -2.63 -3.59 -2.95
CA HIS A 77 -1.46 -3.16 -2.18
C HIS A 77 -0.56 -2.26 -3.02
N SER A 78 0.18 -1.38 -2.34
CA SER A 78 1.40 -0.83 -2.91
C SER A 78 2.45 -1.93 -3.00
N MET A 79 2.95 -2.20 -4.21
CA MET A 79 3.88 -3.32 -4.46
C MET A 79 5.12 -3.32 -3.55
N LYS A 80 5.63 -2.14 -3.21
CA LYS A 80 6.81 -1.98 -2.33
C LYS A 80 6.61 -2.51 -0.91
N ASP A 81 5.35 -2.69 -0.48
CA ASP A 81 4.99 -3.12 0.87
C ASP A 81 4.71 -4.63 0.92
N LEU A 82 4.69 -5.34 -0.22
CA LEU A 82 4.53 -6.80 -0.26
C LEU A 82 5.83 -7.51 0.13
N PRO A 83 5.75 -8.63 0.86
CA PRO A 83 6.92 -9.45 1.18
C PRO A 83 7.43 -10.17 -0.08
N GLY A 84 8.74 -10.43 -0.15
CA GLY A 84 9.33 -11.15 -1.29
C GLY A 84 8.87 -12.61 -1.44
N LYS A 85 8.30 -13.20 -0.39
CA LYS A 85 7.65 -14.52 -0.42
C LYS A 85 6.23 -14.37 0.09
N LEU A 86 5.26 -14.74 -0.73
CA LEU A 86 3.86 -14.77 -0.35
C LEU A 86 3.54 -16.05 0.43
N PRO A 87 2.51 -16.02 1.31
CA PRO A 87 1.96 -17.22 1.92
C PRO A 87 1.48 -18.23 0.86
N GLU A 88 1.50 -19.51 1.21
CA GLU A 88 0.92 -20.55 0.38
C GLU A 88 -0.57 -20.29 0.14
N GLY A 89 -1.06 -20.57 -1.07
CA GLY A 89 -2.43 -20.30 -1.48
C GLY A 89 -2.70 -18.87 -1.97
N LEU A 90 -1.72 -17.96 -1.87
CA LEU A 90 -1.83 -16.60 -2.38
C LEU A 90 -0.84 -16.35 -3.54
N ILE A 91 -1.26 -15.51 -4.47
CA ILE A 91 -0.46 -15.09 -5.63
C ILE A 91 -0.62 -13.61 -5.90
N VAL A 92 0.35 -13.00 -6.60
CA VAL A 92 0.14 -11.70 -7.24
C VAL A 92 -0.68 -11.94 -8.51
N GLY A 93 -1.99 -11.68 -8.44
CA GLY A 93 -2.89 -11.92 -9.57
C GLY A 93 -2.77 -10.92 -10.71
N ALA A 94 -2.35 -9.68 -10.42
CA ALA A 94 -2.17 -8.63 -11.41
C ALA A 94 -1.18 -7.57 -10.92
N VAL A 95 -0.52 -6.91 -11.88
CA VAL A 95 0.27 -5.69 -11.66
C VAL A 95 -0.24 -4.64 -12.64
N PRO A 96 -0.91 -3.57 -12.16
CA PRO A 96 -1.38 -2.50 -13.05
C PRO A 96 -0.20 -1.73 -13.65
N GLU A 97 -0.49 -0.87 -14.62
CA GLU A 97 0.51 0.06 -15.17
C GLU A 97 1.18 0.85 -14.05
N ARG A 98 2.51 1.00 -14.17
CA ARG A 98 3.34 1.58 -13.12
C ARG A 98 3.30 3.10 -13.20
N GLU A 99 2.91 3.74 -12.11
CA GLU A 99 3.08 5.18 -11.92
C GLU A 99 4.56 5.59 -11.84
N ASP A 100 4.82 6.90 -11.87
CA ASP A 100 6.15 7.46 -11.75
C ASP A 100 6.88 6.92 -10.49
N PRO A 101 8.00 6.19 -10.65
CA PRO A 101 8.68 5.54 -9.53
C PRO A 101 9.68 6.45 -8.80
N ARG A 102 9.85 7.71 -9.24
CA ARG A 102 10.86 8.62 -8.70
C ARG A 102 10.54 9.04 -7.26
N ASP A 103 11.59 9.28 -6.49
CA ASP A 103 11.47 9.94 -5.20
C ASP A 103 11.26 11.46 -5.43
N VAL A 104 10.53 12.11 -4.52
CA VAL A 104 10.25 13.55 -4.59
C VAL A 104 10.83 14.21 -3.34
N LEU A 105 11.53 15.33 -3.52
CA LEU A 105 11.90 16.23 -2.43
C LEU A 105 10.69 17.09 -2.06
N ILE A 106 10.29 17.04 -0.80
CA ILE A 106 9.29 17.95 -0.24
C ILE A 106 10.03 18.93 0.68
N SER A 107 10.10 20.18 0.25
CA SER A 107 10.76 21.26 0.97
C SER A 107 9.85 22.48 1.04
N ARG A 108 10.07 23.33 2.04
CA ARG A 108 9.37 24.62 2.13
C ARG A 108 9.85 25.52 0.99
N ASP A 109 8.91 26.21 0.36
CA ASP A 109 9.16 27.18 -0.73
C ASP A 109 9.90 26.61 -1.96
N GLY A 110 9.89 25.29 -2.15
CA GLY A 110 10.53 24.64 -3.29
C GLY A 110 12.05 24.66 -3.26
N LEU A 111 12.66 24.80 -2.08
CA LEU A 111 14.11 24.75 -1.91
C LEU A 111 14.69 23.45 -2.50
N PRO A 112 15.61 23.52 -3.49
CA PRO A 112 16.22 22.33 -4.08
C PRO A 112 17.18 21.65 -3.10
N PHE A 113 17.45 20.36 -3.33
CA PHE A 113 18.25 19.54 -2.41
C PHE A 113 19.67 20.09 -2.24
N GLU A 114 20.25 20.55 -3.35
CA GLU A 114 21.60 21.09 -3.45
C GLU A 114 21.76 22.43 -2.71
N ALA A 115 20.64 23.10 -2.40
CA ALA A 115 20.60 24.34 -1.65
C ALA A 115 20.26 24.14 -0.16
N LEU A 116 20.22 22.89 0.31
CA LEU A 116 20.07 22.63 1.75
C LEU A 116 21.29 23.18 2.50
N PRO A 117 21.08 23.88 3.64
CA PRO A 117 22.20 24.34 4.46
C PRO A 117 22.99 23.16 4.99
N GLU A 118 24.26 23.38 5.34
CA GLU A 118 25.18 22.33 5.81
C GLU A 118 24.63 21.57 7.05
N GLU A 119 23.87 22.26 7.91
CA GLU A 119 23.18 21.65 9.07
C GLU A 119 21.70 21.31 8.82
N GLY A 120 21.28 21.29 7.54
CA GLY A 120 19.94 20.95 7.10
C GLY A 120 19.57 19.51 7.45
N ARG A 121 18.34 19.31 7.92
CA ARG A 121 17.84 17.97 8.30
C ARG A 121 16.86 17.44 7.26
N VAL A 122 17.07 16.20 6.81
CA VAL A 122 16.16 15.48 5.91
C VAL A 122 15.40 14.41 6.69
N GLY A 123 14.08 14.52 6.71
CA GLY A 123 13.21 13.55 7.37
C GLY A 123 12.91 12.34 6.48
N THR A 124 13.46 11.17 6.83
CA THR A 124 13.09 9.89 6.21
C THR A 124 13.21 8.72 7.18
N SER A 125 12.21 7.85 7.17
CA SER A 125 12.24 6.55 7.87
C SER A 125 12.79 5.42 6.98
N SER A 126 13.02 5.68 5.69
CA SER A 126 13.57 4.70 4.76
C SER A 126 15.09 4.70 4.80
N LEU A 127 15.69 3.56 5.16
CA LEU A 127 17.15 3.37 5.10
C LEU A 127 17.69 3.51 3.66
N ARG A 128 16.89 3.20 2.64
CA ARG A 128 17.27 3.36 1.23
C ARG A 128 17.52 4.81 0.82
N ARG A 129 16.85 5.75 1.50
CA ARG A 129 16.89 7.19 1.20
C ARG A 129 17.81 7.98 2.15
N ARG A 130 18.40 7.31 3.14
CA ARG A 130 19.43 7.90 4.00
C ARG A 130 20.78 7.77 3.31
#